data_AF-A2HCD7-F1
#
_entry.id   AF-A2HCD7-F1
#
_cell.length_a   1.000
_cell.length_b   1.000
_cell.length_c   1.000
_cell.angle_alpha   90.00
_cell.angle_beta   90.00
_cell.angle_gamma   90.00
#
_symmetry.space_group_name_H-M   'P 1'
#
loop_
_entity.id
_entity.type
_entity.pdbx_description
1 polymer ?
#
loop_
_entity_poly.entity_id
_entity_poly.type
_entity_poly.pdbx_seq_one_letter_code
_entity_poly.pdbx_strand_id
1 'polypeptide(L)' 'MTQTIDVEALKKEIREQILSELKEQKQEQKPERPKRKLSEKQLAALAAGRQKNPRLLAKKAREEAEAKAREEAKAKKE' A
#
# COMPACT_ATOMS: atom_id res chain seq x y z
N MET A 1 62.45 -12.57 5.38
CA MET A 1 61.45 -11.49 5.38
C MET A 1 60.18 -12.06 6.00
N THR A 2 60.00 -11.95 7.31
CA THR A 2 58.78 -12.41 7.99
C THR A 2 57.67 -11.39 7.72
N GLN A 3 56.68 -11.77 6.92
CA GLN A 3 55.48 -10.95 6.72
C GLN A 3 54.73 -10.88 8.06
N THR A 4 54.85 -9.75 8.75
CA THR A 4 54.02 -9.45 9.92
C THR A 4 52.61 -9.17 9.42
N ILE A 5 51.75 -10.18 9.50
CA ILE A 5 50.33 -10.04 9.21
C ILE A 5 49.75 -9.09 10.27
N ASP A 6 49.21 -7.97 9.82
CA ASP A 6 48.53 -7.03 10.69
C ASP A 6 47.17 -7.60 11.09
N VAL A 7 47.15 -8.27 12.24
CA VAL A 7 45.97 -8.95 12.80
C VAL A 7 44.83 -7.96 13.04
N GLU A 8 45.12 -6.68 13.29
CA GLU A 8 44.08 -5.67 13.47
C GLU A 8 43.38 -5.33 12.15
N ALA A 9 44.14 -5.21 11.05
CA ALA A 9 43.58 -4.99 9.73
C ALA A 9 42.65 -6.14 9.33
N LEU A 10 43.10 -7.38 9.58
CA LEU A 10 42.36 -8.59 9.24
C LEU A 10 41.06 -8.74 10.06
N LYS A 11 41.07 -8.33 11.34
CA LYS A 11 39.87 -8.27 12.18
C LYS A 11 38.86 -7.23 11.71
N LYS A 12 39.32 -6.07 11.21
CA LYS A 12 38.42 -5.02 10.68
C LYS A 12 37.75 -5.47 9.39
N GLU A 13 38.50 -6.10 8.50
CA GLU A 13 37.99 -6.63 7.24
C GLU A 13 36.92 -7.71 7.46
N ILE A 14 37.19 -8.68 8.35
CA ILE A 14 36.21 -9.72 8.71
C ILE A 14 34.95 -9.09 9.33
N ARG A 15 35.10 -8.06 10.18
CA ARG A 15 33.96 -7.37 10.78
C ARG A 15 33.09 -6.67 9.72
N GLU A 16 33.69 -6.01 8.74
CA GLU A 16 32.96 -5.34 7.66
C GLU A 16 32.23 -6.32 6.74
N GLN A 17 32.84 -7.46 6.43
CA GLN A 17 32.18 -8.52 5.66
C GLN A 17 30.96 -9.06 6.41
N ILE A 18 31.09 -9.39 7.69
CA ILE A 18 29.98 -9.86 8.52
C ILE A 18 28.87 -8.80 8.61
N LEU A 19 29.22 -7.53 8.81
CA LEU A 19 28.24 -6.44 8.89
C LEU A 19 27.48 -6.23 7.57
N SER A 20 28.17 -6.37 6.44
CA SER A 20 27.57 -6.25 5.11
C SER A 20 26.60 -7.41 4.83
N GLU A 21 27.01 -8.64 5.13
CA GLU A 21 26.19 -9.84 4.96
C GLU A 21 24.96 -9.83 5.89
N LEU A 22 25.12 -9.39 7.14
CA LEU A 22 24.00 -9.19 8.07
C LEU A 22 23.03 -8.09 7.61
N LYS A 23 23.53 -7.08 6.89
CA LYS A 23 22.71 -6.00 6.35
C LYS A 23 21.91 -6.47 5.13
N GLU A 24 22.51 -7.24 4.25
CA GLU A 24 21.83 -7.87 3.10
C GLU A 24 20.75 -8.85 3.55
N GLN A 25 21.02 -9.69 4.57
CA GLN A 25 20.01 -10.61 5.13
C GLN A 25 18.79 -9.88 5.72
N LYS A 26 18.94 -8.64 6.19
CA LYS A 26 17.83 -7.85 6.75
C LYS A 26 16.97 -7.14 5.71
N GLN A 27 17.43 -7.05 4.46
CA GLN A 27 16.75 -6.20 3.46
C GLN A 27 15.68 -6.92 2.63
N GLU A 28 15.65 -8.26 2.61
CA GLU A 28 14.76 -9.03 1.69
C GLU A 28 13.74 -9.98 2.35
N GLN A 29 13.37 -9.81 3.62
CA GLN A 29 12.23 -10.55 4.18
C GLN A 29 11.29 -9.64 4.97
N LYS A 30 10.60 -8.75 4.25
CA LYS A 30 9.22 -8.45 4.66
C LYS A 30 8.41 -9.68 4.27
N PRO A 31 7.87 -10.47 5.21
CA PRO A 31 6.84 -11.44 4.83
C PRO A 31 5.73 -10.64 4.15
N GLU A 32 5.49 -10.92 2.87
CA GLU A 32 4.33 -10.39 2.17
C GLU A 32 3.11 -10.94 2.91
N ARG A 33 2.56 -10.12 3.82
CA ARG A 33 1.37 -10.51 4.58
C ARG A 33 0.33 -10.94 3.56
N PRO A 34 -0.24 -12.16 3.66
CA PRO A 34 -1.27 -12.59 2.72
C PRO A 34 -2.35 -11.51 2.69
N LYS A 35 -2.64 -10.95 1.50
CA LYS A 35 -3.78 -10.06 1.32
C LYS A 35 -5.04 -10.87 1.66
N ARG A 36 -5.50 -10.76 2.91
CA ARG A 36 -6.72 -11.45 3.36
C ARG A 36 -7.88 -10.89 2.56
N LYS A 37 -8.54 -11.75 1.77
CA LYS A 37 -9.81 -11.39 1.12
C LYS A 37 -10.81 -11.10 2.23
N LEU A 38 -11.46 -9.94 2.16
CA LEU A 38 -12.51 -9.59 3.10
C LEU A 38 -13.67 -10.58 2.95
N SER A 39 -14.21 -11.06 4.06
CA SER A 39 -15.41 -11.88 4.02
C SER A 39 -16.62 -11.04 3.57
N GLU A 40 -17.67 -11.69 3.08
CA GLU A 40 -18.91 -11.00 2.67
C GLU A 40 -19.48 -10.12 3.80
N LYS A 41 -19.40 -10.59 5.04
CA LYS A 41 -19.81 -9.84 6.23
C LYS A 41 -19.01 -8.54 6.41
N GLN A 42 -17.71 -8.59 6.17
CA GLN A 42 -16.83 -7.41 6.26
C GLN A 42 -17.09 -6.44 5.11
N LEU A 43 -17.30 -6.95 3.89
CA LEU A 43 -17.67 -6.13 2.74
C LEU A 43 -18.99 -5.40 2.96
N ALA A 44 -19.99 -6.09 3.51
CA ALA A 44 -21.28 -5.50 3.87
C ALA A 44 -21.12 -4.41 4.96
N ALA A 45 -20.32 -4.65 5.99
CA ALA A 45 -20.03 -3.65 7.02
C ALA A 45 -19.32 -2.41 6.47
N LEU A 46 -18.35 -2.60 5.56
CA LEU A 46 -17.69 -1.49 4.86
C LEU A 46 -18.67 -0.72 3.97
N ALA A 47 -19.56 -1.40 3.25
CA ALA A 47 -20.59 -0.76 2.43
C ALA A 47 -21.56 0.06 3.28
N ALA A 48 -22.02 -0.47 4.41
CA ALA A 48 -22.87 0.24 5.36
C ALA A 48 -22.17 1.49 5.94
N GLY A 49 -20.87 1.40 6.24
CA GLY A 49 -20.06 2.56 6.65
C GLY A 49 -19.94 3.62 5.56
N ARG A 50 -19.77 3.21 4.30
CA ARG A 50 -19.71 4.12 3.15
C ARG A 50 -21.05 4.83 2.89
N GLN A 51 -22.19 4.19 3.11
CA GLN A 51 -23.51 4.81 2.93
C GLN A 51 -23.72 6.04 3.82
N LYS A 52 -23.14 6.04 5.02
CA LYS A 52 -23.25 7.17 5.96
C LYS A 52 -22.23 8.29 5.72
N ASN A 53 -21.35 8.15 4.72
CA ASN A 53 -20.30 9.12 4.47
C ASN A 53 -20.88 10.37 3.77
N PRO A 54 -20.80 11.57 4.39
CA PRO A 54 -21.40 12.78 3.85
C PRO A 54 -20.81 13.20 2.50
N ARG A 55 -19.53 12.90 2.23
CA ARG A 55 -18.89 13.21 0.94
C ARG A 55 -19.46 12.35 -0.19
N LEU A 56 -19.74 11.07 0.10
CA LEU A 56 -20.34 10.17 -0.88
C LEU A 56 -21.81 10.51 -1.14
N LEU A 57 -22.55 10.91 -0.11
CA LEU A 57 -23.92 11.40 -0.25
C LEU A 57 -23.99 12.66 -1.13
N ALA A 58 -23.13 13.65 -0.86
CA ALA A 58 -23.05 14.86 -1.67
C ALA A 58 -22.68 14.57 -3.13
N LYS A 59 -21.77 13.61 -3.37
CA LYS A 59 -21.41 13.18 -4.72
C LYS A 59 -22.60 12.54 -5.46
N LYS A 60 -23.32 11.63 -4.81
CA LYS A 60 -24.52 11.00 -5.38
C LYS A 60 -25.60 12.02 -5.73
N ALA A 61 -25.85 12.99 -4.85
CA ALA A 61 -26.83 14.04 -5.10
C ALA A 61 -26.47 14.89 -6.33
N ARG A 62 -25.17 15.18 -6.54
CA ARG A 62 -24.69 15.88 -7.74
C ARG A 62 -24.86 15.04 -9.00
N GLU A 63 -24.47 13.77 -8.96
CA GLU A 63 -24.63 12.85 -10.09
C GLU A 63 -26.09 12.67 -10.48
N GLU A 64 -27.01 12.57 -9.51
CA GLU A 64 -28.44 12.47 -9.78
C GLU A 64 -29.02 13.76 -10.37
N ALA A 65 -28.60 14.92 -9.87
CA ALA A 65 -29.00 16.21 -10.44
C ALA A 65 -28.48 16.38 -11.88
N GLU A 66 -27.24 15.97 -12.14
CA GLU A 66 -26.65 16.01 -13.48
C GLU A 66 -27.35 15.03 -14.43
N ALA A 67 -27.67 13.82 -13.97
CA ALA A 67 -28.40 12.84 -14.75
C ALA A 67 -29.80 13.35 -15.12
N LYS A 68 -30.55 13.92 -14.17
CA LYS A 68 -31.86 14.54 -14.43
C LYS A 68 -31.75 15.69 -15.43
N ALA A 69 -30.78 16.58 -15.25
CA ALA A 69 -30.55 17.68 -16.19
C ALA A 69 -30.20 17.18 -17.60
N ARG A 70 -29.44 16.09 -17.73
CA ARG A 70 -29.12 15.47 -19.03
C ARG A 70 -30.34 14.83 -19.68
N GLU A 71 -31.17 14.11 -18.93
CA GLU A 71 -32.40 13.50 -19.45
C GLU A 71 -33.41 14.56 -19.87
N GLU A 72 -33.60 15.63 -19.08
CA GLU A 72 -34.44 16.76 -19.47
C GLU A 72 -33.91 17.50 -20.72
N ALA A 73 -32.59 17.65 -20.84
CA ALA A 73 -31.97 18.27 -22.01
C ALA A 73 -32.07 17.40 -23.27
N LYS A 74 -32.10 16.06 -23.13
CA LYS A 74 -32.37 15.14 -24.24
C LYS A 74 -33.85 15.18 -24.63
N ALA A 75 -34.76 15.14 -23.66
CA ALA A 75 -36.20 15.16 -23.89
C ALA A 75 -36.70 16.48 -24.50
N LYS A 76 -35.96 17.60 -24.34
CA LYS A 76 -36.25 18.88 -25.02
C LYS A 76 -35.62 19.00 -26.42
N LYS A 77 -34.80 18.04 -26.84
CA LYS A 77 -34.13 18.02 -28.15
C LYS A 77 -34.73 16.99 -29.13
N GLU A 78 -35.55 16.06 -28.65
CA GLU A 78 -36.54 15.31 -29.44
C GLU A 78 -37.80 16.15 -29.64
#